data_AF-A0A378A1L5-F1
#
_entry.id   AF-A0A378A1L5-F1
#
_cell.length_a   1.000
_cell.length_b   1.000
_cell.length_c   1.000
_cell.angle_alpha   90.00
_cell.angle_beta   90.00
_cell.angle_gamma   90.00
#
_symmetry.space_group_name_H-M   'P 1'
#
loop_
_entity.id
_entity.type
_entity.pdbx_description
1 polymer ?
#
loop_
_entity_poly.entity_id
_entity_poly.type
_entity_poly.pdbx_seq_one_letter_code
_entity_poly.pdbx_strand_id
1 'polypeptide(L)'
;MKITNCLLAPSASEMGEPQEEKGCIRCSACADACPADLLPQQLYWFSKGQQHDKATAHNLADCIECGACAWVCPSNIPLVQYFRQEKAEIAAIRQEEQRAAEAKARFEARQARLEREKAARAERHKKAAVQPAAKDQEAISAALARVRDKQRDAAQPIVIQAGAKPDNSEAIAAREARKAEARARKAQQQAAPVVAPAAEPVDPRKAAVEAAIARAKARKAEQQAAPVDAPAADPVDPRKAAVEAAIARAKARKAEQQAAPVDAPAAEPVDPRKAAVEAAIARAKARKAEQQAAPVEAPAVEPVDPRKAAVEAAIARAKARKAEQQAAPVDAPAADPVDPRKAAVEAAIARAKARKAEQQAAQQDLASAAANDDPRKAAVAAAIARVQARKATQQAVNEE
;
A
#
# COMPACT_ATOMS: atom_id res chain seq x y z
N MET A 1 11.36 27.20 36.28
CA MET A 1 11.85 28.35 35.50
C MET A 1 10.66 28.94 34.76
N LYS A 2 10.15 30.12 35.15
CA LYS A 2 9.11 30.80 34.37
C LYS A 2 9.80 31.40 33.15
N ILE A 3 9.62 30.79 31.98
CA ILE A 3 10.11 31.33 30.71
C ILE A 3 9.17 32.49 30.40
N THR A 4 9.41 33.66 31.00
CA THR A 4 8.73 34.89 30.59
C THR A 4 9.06 35.10 29.12
N ASN A 5 8.02 35.04 28.29
CA ASN A 5 8.07 35.21 26.85
C ASN A 5 8.48 36.66 26.53
N CYS A 6 9.78 36.93 26.60
CA CYS A 6 10.37 38.25 26.32
C CYS A 6 10.84 38.26 24.87
N LEU A 7 10.29 39.20 24.09
CA LEU A 7 10.78 39.50 22.74
C LEU A 7 11.97 40.44 22.88
N LEU A 8 13.16 39.93 22.57
CA LEU A 8 14.37 40.74 22.45
C LEU A 8 14.52 41.16 20.98
N ALA A 9 14.60 42.46 20.72
CA ALA A 9 14.82 43.03 19.39
C ALA A 9 16.10 43.89 19.39
N PRO A 10 17.27 43.26 19.55
CA PRO A 10 18.54 43.97 19.55
C PRO A 10 18.85 44.53 18.16
N SER A 11 19.53 45.68 18.14
CA SER A 11 20.10 46.28 16.95
C SER A 11 21.27 45.44 16.42
N ALA A 12 21.59 45.55 15.12
CA ALA A 12 22.70 44.79 14.52
C ALA A 12 24.06 45.09 15.20
N SER A 13 24.23 46.29 15.76
CA SER A 13 25.40 46.68 16.54
C SER A 13 25.54 45.96 17.89
N GLU A 14 24.44 45.46 18.47
CA GLU A 14 24.43 44.81 19.79
C GLU A 14 24.66 43.30 19.72
N MET A 15 24.41 42.66 18.57
CA MET A 15 24.51 41.19 18.41
C MET A 15 25.87 40.71 17.90
N GLY A 16 26.74 41.64 17.49
CA GLY A 16 28.01 41.32 16.84
C GLY A 16 27.84 40.61 15.49
N GLU A 17 28.93 40.42 14.76
CA GLU A 17 28.91 39.64 13.53
C GLU A 17 28.88 38.14 13.84
N PRO A 18 27.98 37.36 13.21
CA PRO A 18 27.99 35.91 13.31
C PRO A 18 29.34 35.36 12.87
N GLN A 19 30.07 34.72 13.79
CA GLN A 19 31.33 34.08 13.44
C GLN A 19 31.08 32.86 12.56
N GLU A 20 31.94 32.62 11.58
CA GLU A 20 31.82 31.45 10.70
C GLU A 20 32.06 30.15 11.48
N GLU A 21 31.31 29.09 11.12
CA GLU A 21 31.51 27.75 11.68
C GLU A 21 32.88 27.20 11.24
N LYS A 22 33.76 26.93 12.20
CA LYS A 22 35.04 26.25 11.98
C LYS A 22 34.90 24.75 12.26
N GLY A 23 35.85 23.96 11.75
CA GLY A 23 35.91 22.53 12.03
C GLY A 23 36.09 22.21 13.52
N CYS A 24 35.47 21.12 13.99
CA CYS A 24 35.61 20.66 15.36
C CYS A 24 37.06 20.22 15.65
N ILE A 25 37.70 20.84 16.65
CA ILE A 25 39.07 20.51 17.09
C ILE A 25 39.13 19.45 18.21
N ARG A 26 37.98 18.86 18.58
CA ARG A 26 37.83 17.84 19.62
C ARG A 26 38.38 18.21 21.02
N CYS A 27 38.27 19.47 21.44
CA CYS A 27 38.75 19.96 22.74
C CYS A 27 37.94 19.56 23.99
N SER A 28 36.94 18.69 23.86
CA SER A 28 36.02 18.22 24.92
C SER A 28 35.22 19.26 25.74
N ALA A 29 35.46 20.57 25.64
CA ALA A 29 34.79 21.61 26.43
C ALA A 29 33.25 21.56 26.41
N CYS A 30 32.67 21.11 25.30
CA CYS A 30 31.22 20.93 25.18
C CYS A 30 30.63 19.85 26.09
N ALA A 31 31.39 18.81 26.43
CA ALA A 31 30.97 17.76 27.35
C ALA A 31 31.01 18.28 28.80
N ASP A 32 32.09 18.96 29.17
CA ASP A 32 32.27 19.54 30.52
C ASP A 32 31.21 20.60 30.85
N ALA A 33 30.74 21.35 29.84
CA ALA A 33 29.72 22.38 30.00
C ALA A 33 28.27 21.84 29.92
N CYS A 34 28.05 20.56 29.58
CA CYS A 34 26.71 20.03 29.35
C CYS A 34 26.00 19.74 30.68
N PRO A 35 24.89 20.42 31.02
CA PRO A 35 24.17 20.20 32.28
C PRO A 35 23.41 18.86 32.34
N ALA A 36 23.35 18.13 31.22
CA ALA A 36 22.68 16.83 31.11
C ALA A 36 23.70 15.67 30.98
N ASP A 37 24.99 15.94 31.18
CA ASP A 37 26.08 14.96 31.09
C ASP A 37 26.08 14.14 29.78
N LEU A 38 25.64 14.77 28.68
CA LEU A 38 25.65 14.16 27.35
C LEU A 38 27.05 14.27 26.71
N LEU A 39 27.21 13.62 25.56
CA LEU A 39 28.41 13.73 24.72
C LEU A 39 28.11 14.53 23.43
N PRO A 40 28.04 15.89 23.48
CA PRO A 40 27.71 16.71 22.32
C PRO A 40 28.62 16.50 21.11
N GLN A 41 29.90 16.18 21.33
CA GLN A 41 30.82 15.89 20.25
C GLN A 41 30.35 14.68 19.41
N GLN A 42 29.97 13.58 20.06
CA GLN A 42 29.51 12.38 19.36
C GLN A 42 28.15 12.63 18.69
N LEU A 43 27.22 13.24 19.43
CA LEU A 43 25.91 13.62 18.91
C LEU A 43 26.00 14.52 17.68
N TYR A 44 26.97 15.44 17.64
CA TYR A 44 27.20 16.30 16.47
C TYR A 44 27.58 15.47 15.24
N TRP A 45 28.50 14.52 15.39
CA TRP A 45 28.90 13.66 14.28
C TRP A 45 27.77 12.75 13.82
N PHE A 46 26.92 12.26 14.74
CA PHE A 46 25.74 11.47 14.36
C PHE A 46 24.69 12.31 13.64
N SER A 47 24.38 13.50 14.16
CA SER A 47 23.43 14.43 13.54
C SER A 47 23.91 14.92 12.17
N LYS A 48 25.17 15.34 12.06
CA LYS A 48 25.77 15.74 10.78
C LYS A 48 25.80 14.58 9.77
N GLY A 49 25.91 13.36 10.26
CA GLY A 49 25.87 12.15 9.46
C GLY A 49 24.48 11.58 9.20
N GLN A 50 23.39 12.22 9.66
CA GLN A 50 22.01 11.72 9.60
C GLN A 50 21.86 10.29 10.16
N GLN A 51 22.62 9.98 11.21
CA GLN A 51 22.63 8.67 11.87
C GLN A 51 21.66 8.68 13.07
N HIS A 52 20.37 8.75 12.77
CA HIS A 52 19.26 8.86 13.73
C HIS A 52 19.25 7.77 14.81
N ASP A 53 19.55 6.53 14.42
CA ASP A 53 19.58 5.39 15.36
C ASP A 53 20.67 5.56 16.41
N LYS A 54 21.86 6.04 16.01
CA LYS A 54 22.97 6.28 16.94
C LYS A 54 22.69 7.50 17.79
N ALA A 55 22.17 8.59 17.21
CA ALA A 55 21.78 9.75 17.98
C ALA A 55 20.75 9.39 19.08
N THR A 56 19.80 8.51 18.76
CA THR A 56 18.83 7.97 19.72
C THR A 56 19.50 7.09 20.77
N ALA A 57 20.39 6.18 20.38
CA ALA A 57 21.15 5.32 21.29
C ALA A 57 22.06 6.11 22.26
N HIS A 58 22.50 7.31 21.85
CA HIS A 58 23.25 8.24 22.68
C HIS A 58 22.37 9.28 23.38
N ASN A 59 21.08 8.96 23.60
CA ASN A 59 20.14 9.73 24.40
C ASN A 59 19.96 11.19 23.96
N LEU A 60 19.95 11.45 22.64
CA LEU A 60 19.70 12.80 22.12
C LEU A 60 18.37 13.41 22.63
N ALA A 61 17.39 12.56 22.94
CA ALA A 61 16.10 12.97 23.50
C ALA A 61 16.25 13.75 24.83
N ASP A 62 17.27 13.46 25.63
CA ASP A 62 17.49 14.06 26.95
C ASP A 62 18.12 15.46 26.87
N CYS A 63 18.62 15.86 25.69
CA CYS A 63 19.16 17.19 25.48
C CYS A 63 18.09 18.26 25.75
N ILE A 64 18.34 19.21 26.64
CA ILE A 64 17.36 20.27 26.97
C ILE A 64 17.51 21.55 26.12
N GLU A 65 18.38 21.53 25.10
CA GLU A 65 18.58 22.65 24.15
C GLU A 65 18.99 23.97 24.83
N CYS A 66 19.71 23.88 25.95
CA CYS A 66 20.14 25.02 26.75
C CYS A 66 21.20 25.93 26.10
N GLY A 67 21.89 25.48 25.04
CA GLY A 67 22.89 26.30 24.33
C GLY A 67 24.30 26.30 24.91
N ALA A 68 24.54 25.75 26.11
CA ALA A 68 25.83 25.80 26.79
C ALA A 68 26.99 25.25 25.93
N CYS A 69 26.75 24.13 25.23
CA CYS A 69 27.75 23.50 24.37
C CYS A 69 28.10 24.34 23.12
N ALA A 70 27.16 25.11 22.57
CA ALA A 70 27.40 25.98 21.43
C ALA A 70 28.19 27.23 21.85
N TRP A 71 27.89 27.79 23.02
CA TRP A 71 28.59 28.95 23.57
C TRP A 71 30.05 28.67 23.91
N VAL A 72 30.36 27.53 24.54
CA VAL A 72 31.73 27.17 24.93
C VAL A 72 32.59 26.68 23.76
N CYS A 73 32.00 26.49 22.58
CA CYS A 73 32.72 25.91 21.44
C CYS A 73 33.72 26.90 20.84
N PRO A 74 35.03 26.64 20.86
CA PRO A 74 36.03 27.54 20.26
C PRO A 74 35.93 27.60 18.73
N SER A 75 35.28 26.61 18.12
CA SER A 75 35.03 26.55 16.68
C SER A 75 33.72 27.23 16.25
N ASN A 76 32.98 27.85 17.18
CA ASN A 76 31.67 28.46 16.95
C ASN A 76 30.66 27.53 16.24
N ILE A 77 30.64 26.24 16.59
CA ILE A 77 29.72 25.27 15.99
C ILE A 77 28.34 25.42 16.64
N PRO A 78 27.25 25.65 15.86
CA PRO A 78 25.90 25.80 16.40
C PRO A 78 25.27 24.45 16.77
N LEU A 79 25.88 23.74 17.73
CA LEU A 79 25.52 22.37 18.14
C LEU A 79 24.02 22.17 18.41
N VAL A 80 23.38 23.13 19.08
CA VAL A 80 21.95 23.05 19.41
C VAL A 80 21.06 23.07 18.17
N GLN A 81 21.46 23.74 17.09
CA GLN A 81 20.67 23.76 15.85
C GLN A 81 20.67 22.37 15.18
N TYR A 82 21.84 21.72 15.12
CA TYR A 82 21.96 20.34 14.66
C TYR A 82 21.11 19.39 15.50
N PHE A 83 21.16 19.51 16.83
CA PHE A 83 20.36 18.67 17.72
C PHE A 83 18.86 18.90 17.60
N ARG A 84 18.41 20.14 17.39
CA ARG A 84 17.00 20.47 17.13
C ARG A 84 16.50 19.85 15.84
N GLN A 85 17.30 19.99 14.77
CA GLN A 85 16.98 19.38 13.48
C GLN A 85 16.89 17.85 13.62
N GLU A 86 17.91 17.23 14.21
CA GLU A 86 17.98 15.78 14.40
C GLU A 86 16.81 15.24 15.23
N LYS A 87 16.44 15.92 16.32
CA LYS A 87 15.26 15.56 17.11
C LYS A 87 13.97 15.69 16.31
N ALA A 88 13.83 16.73 15.49
CA ALA A 88 12.67 16.91 14.64
C ALA A 88 12.56 15.79 13.60
N GLU A 89 13.68 15.38 13.01
CA GLU A 89 13.77 14.27 12.06
C GLU A 89 13.42 12.93 12.74
N ILE A 90 14.01 12.62 13.91
CA ILE A 90 13.65 11.43 14.70
C ILE A 90 12.16 11.42 15.07
N ALA A 91 11.62 12.57 15.48
CA ALA A 91 10.19 12.69 15.80
C ALA A 91 9.30 12.47 14.57
N ALA A 92 9.70 12.96 13.39
CA ALA A 92 8.99 12.74 12.14
C ALA A 92 8.98 11.26 11.75
N ILE A 93 10.13 10.59 11.82
CA ILE A 93 10.26 9.13 11.56
C ILE A 93 9.33 8.36 12.51
N ARG A 94 9.38 8.64 13.81
CA ARG A 94 8.53 7.97 14.81
C ARG A 94 7.04 8.20 14.55
N GLN A 95 6.64 9.41 14.13
CA GLN A 95 5.24 9.66 13.76
C GLN A 95 4.82 8.90 12.51
N GLU A 96 5.68 8.79 11.51
CA GLU A 96 5.40 8.02 10.30
C GLU A 96 5.26 6.52 10.62
N GLU A 97 6.15 5.97 11.43
CA GLU A 97 6.08 4.59 11.91
C GLU A 97 4.78 4.31 12.67
N GLN A 98 4.37 5.22 13.56
CA GLN A 98 3.10 5.10 14.29
C GLN A 98 1.89 5.10 13.34
N ARG A 99 1.87 6.00 12.36
CA ARG A 99 0.79 6.05 11.35
C ARG A 99 0.77 4.79 10.49
N ALA A 100 1.94 4.29 10.09
CA ALA A 100 2.08 3.06 9.33
C ALA A 100 1.62 1.83 10.14
N ALA A 101 1.98 1.75 11.42
CA ALA A 101 1.54 0.69 12.33
C ALA A 101 0.02 0.71 12.53
N GLU A 102 -0.59 1.88 12.71
CA GLU A 102 -2.04 2.02 12.83
C GLU A 102 -2.75 1.62 11.53
N ALA A 103 -2.24 2.06 10.38
CA ALA A 103 -2.79 1.68 9.08
C ALA A 103 -2.71 0.16 8.86
N LYS A 104 -1.58 -0.46 9.22
CA LYS A 104 -1.39 -1.92 9.16
C LYS A 104 -2.37 -2.64 10.07
N ALA A 105 -2.53 -2.20 11.32
CA ALA A 105 -3.48 -2.79 12.27
C ALA A 105 -4.93 -2.71 11.76
N ARG A 106 -5.33 -1.59 11.14
CA ARG A 106 -6.66 -1.45 10.51
C ARG A 106 -6.85 -2.39 9.32
N PHE A 107 -5.81 -2.55 8.49
CA PHE A 107 -5.84 -3.44 7.35
C PHE A 107 -5.95 -4.91 7.79
N GLU A 108 -5.13 -5.33 8.75
CA GLU A 108 -5.14 -6.69 9.31
C GLU A 108 -6.49 -7.00 9.98
N ALA A 109 -7.06 -6.06 10.74
CA ALA A 109 -8.39 -6.22 11.33
C ALA A 109 -9.49 -6.39 10.26
N ARG A 110 -9.41 -5.64 9.15
CA ARG A 110 -10.34 -5.80 8.01
C ARG A 110 -10.16 -7.15 7.33
N GLN A 111 -8.91 -7.58 7.12
CA GLN A 111 -8.62 -8.87 6.51
C GLN A 111 -9.12 -10.03 7.37
N ALA A 112 -8.88 -9.99 8.68
CA ALA A 112 -9.39 -10.98 9.63
C ALA A 112 -10.93 -11.03 9.67
N ARG A 113 -11.62 -9.89 9.47
CA ARG A 113 -13.09 -9.89 9.32
C ARG A 113 -13.53 -10.59 8.05
N LEU A 114 -12.92 -10.23 6.91
CA LEU A 114 -13.25 -10.83 5.60
C LEU A 114 -12.96 -12.33 5.56
N GLU A 115 -11.86 -12.77 6.16
CA GLU A 115 -11.51 -14.19 6.26
C GLU A 115 -12.50 -14.97 7.13
N ARG A 116 -12.94 -14.40 8.26
CA ARG A 116 -14.00 -14.99 9.10
C ARG A 116 -15.34 -15.08 8.36
N GLU A 117 -15.74 -14.03 7.65
CA GLU A 117 -16.96 -14.04 6.84
C GLU A 117 -16.88 -15.06 5.71
N LYS A 118 -15.74 -15.15 5.01
CA LYS A 118 -15.49 -16.14 3.95
C LYS A 118 -15.50 -17.56 4.51
N ALA A 119 -14.87 -17.81 5.66
CA ALA A 119 -14.87 -19.10 6.33
C ALA A 119 -16.30 -19.50 6.76
N ALA A 120 -17.02 -18.60 7.42
CA ALA A 120 -18.41 -18.83 7.83
C ALA A 120 -19.33 -19.10 6.61
N ARG A 121 -19.12 -18.39 5.49
CA ARG A 121 -19.85 -18.64 4.25
C ARG A 121 -19.51 -19.99 3.64
N ALA A 122 -18.23 -20.36 3.60
CA ALA A 122 -17.78 -21.66 3.14
C ALA A 122 -18.33 -22.80 4.02
N GLU A 123 -18.39 -22.62 5.34
CA GLU A 123 -19.03 -23.58 6.25
C GLU A 123 -20.53 -23.69 6.02
N ARG A 124 -21.24 -22.57 5.80
CA ARG A 124 -22.66 -22.61 5.42
C ARG A 124 -22.87 -23.34 4.10
N HIS A 125 -22.02 -23.10 3.10
CA HIS A 125 -22.08 -23.85 1.83
C HIS A 125 -21.74 -25.33 2.01
N LYS A 126 -20.77 -25.70 2.85
CA LYS A 126 -20.45 -27.10 3.17
C LYS A 126 -21.59 -27.80 3.91
N LYS A 127 -22.21 -27.12 4.89
CA LYS A 127 -23.36 -27.64 5.63
C LYS A 127 -24.61 -27.75 4.76
N ALA A 128 -24.78 -26.86 3.78
CA ALA A 128 -25.87 -26.94 2.79
C ALA A 128 -25.58 -27.98 1.69
N ALA A 129 -24.31 -28.22 1.36
CA ALA A 129 -23.84 -29.35 0.57
C ALA A 129 -23.88 -30.64 1.42
N VAL A 130 -25.05 -30.94 1.98
CA VAL A 130 -25.34 -32.27 2.53
C VAL A 130 -25.24 -33.24 1.36
N GLN A 131 -24.26 -34.13 1.44
CA GLN A 131 -24.14 -35.27 0.55
C GLN A 131 -25.44 -36.10 0.65
N PRO A 132 -25.98 -36.64 -0.45
CA PRO A 132 -27.11 -37.54 -0.39
C PRO A 132 -26.81 -38.66 0.61
N ALA A 133 -27.77 -38.96 1.50
CA ALA A 133 -27.60 -40.02 2.49
C ALA A 133 -27.31 -41.35 1.78
N ALA A 134 -26.69 -42.33 2.45
CA ALA A 134 -26.31 -43.60 1.81
C ALA A 134 -27.48 -44.29 1.07
N LYS A 135 -28.71 -44.16 1.59
CA LYS A 135 -29.94 -44.63 0.95
C LYS A 135 -30.30 -43.87 -0.34
N ASP A 136 -30.06 -42.57 -0.38
CA ASP A 136 -30.29 -41.74 -1.57
C ASP A 136 -29.26 -42.06 -2.66
N GLN A 137 -28.03 -42.42 -2.29
CA GLN A 137 -27.00 -42.84 -3.25
C GLN A 137 -27.34 -44.16 -3.94
N GLU A 138 -27.90 -45.14 -3.22
CA GLU A 138 -28.42 -46.38 -3.79
C GLU A 138 -29.63 -46.14 -4.70
N ALA A 139 -30.54 -45.23 -4.33
CA ALA A 139 -31.67 -44.87 -5.18
C ALA A 139 -31.25 -44.14 -6.47
N ILE A 140 -30.25 -43.26 -6.39
CA ILE A 140 -29.68 -42.54 -7.54
C ILE A 140 -28.95 -43.51 -8.46
N SER A 141 -28.15 -44.45 -7.93
CA SER A 141 -27.44 -45.45 -8.74
C SER A 141 -28.40 -46.42 -9.43
N ALA A 142 -29.47 -46.85 -8.76
CA ALA A 142 -30.54 -47.65 -9.35
C ALA A 142 -31.34 -46.88 -10.43
N ALA A 143 -31.55 -45.57 -10.26
CA ALA A 143 -32.17 -44.73 -11.28
C ALA A 143 -31.26 -44.57 -12.51
N LEU A 144 -29.95 -44.38 -12.32
CA LEU A 144 -28.98 -44.31 -13.42
C LEU A 144 -28.86 -45.64 -14.18
N ALA A 145 -28.94 -46.78 -13.49
CA ALA A 145 -29.00 -48.09 -14.13
C ALA A 145 -30.22 -48.20 -15.06
N ARG A 146 -31.41 -47.81 -14.58
CA ARG A 146 -32.65 -47.81 -15.41
C ARG A 146 -32.58 -46.89 -16.63
N VAL A 147 -31.94 -45.73 -16.52
CA VAL A 147 -31.72 -44.83 -17.68
C VAL A 147 -30.76 -45.47 -18.68
N ARG A 148 -29.71 -46.13 -18.20
CA ARG A 148 -28.74 -46.84 -19.05
C ARG A 148 -29.37 -48.04 -19.73
N ASP A 149 -30.22 -48.80 -19.05
CA ASP A 149 -30.97 -49.91 -19.64
C ASP A 149 -31.97 -49.42 -20.68
N LYS A 150 -32.68 -48.32 -20.41
CA LYS A 150 -33.59 -47.70 -21.40
C LYS A 150 -32.87 -47.14 -22.63
N GLN A 151 -31.64 -46.61 -22.46
CA GLN A 151 -30.78 -46.25 -23.58
C GLN A 151 -30.30 -47.48 -24.36
N ARG A 152 -30.07 -48.60 -23.68
CA ARG A 152 -29.72 -49.88 -24.31
C ARG A 152 -30.89 -50.46 -25.11
N ASP A 153 -32.11 -50.34 -24.60
CA ASP A 153 -33.34 -50.76 -25.29
C ASP A 153 -33.68 -49.85 -26.47
N ALA A 154 -33.44 -48.54 -26.35
CA ALA A 154 -33.57 -47.59 -27.47
C ALA A 154 -32.51 -47.80 -28.57
N ALA A 155 -31.41 -48.49 -28.26
CA ALA A 155 -30.38 -48.86 -29.23
C ALA A 155 -30.67 -50.19 -29.94
N GLN A 156 -31.76 -50.89 -29.61
CA GLN A 156 -32.18 -52.07 -30.36
C GLN A 156 -32.82 -51.64 -31.70
N PRO A 157 -32.37 -52.19 -32.84
CA PRO A 157 -32.88 -51.80 -34.15
C PRO A 157 -34.35 -52.22 -34.30
N ILE A 158 -35.23 -51.22 -34.46
CA ILE A 158 -36.66 -51.42 -34.74
C ILE A 158 -36.79 -51.84 -36.20
N VAL A 159 -37.13 -53.12 -36.44
CA VAL A 159 -37.41 -53.64 -37.79
C VAL A 159 -38.85 -53.27 -38.18
N ILE A 160 -39.01 -52.29 -39.07
CA ILE A 160 -40.31 -51.89 -39.63
C ILE A 160 -40.57 -52.73 -40.89
N GLN A 161 -41.53 -53.65 -40.85
CA GLN A 161 -42.03 -54.36 -42.03
C GLN A 161 -42.85 -53.38 -42.90
N ALA A 162 -42.45 -53.19 -44.16
CA ALA A 162 -43.07 -52.23 -45.07
C ALA A 162 -44.53 -52.61 -45.40
N GLY A 163 -45.49 -51.79 -44.97
CA GLY A 163 -46.91 -51.89 -45.37
C GLY A 163 -47.95 -51.84 -44.24
N ALA A 164 -47.55 -51.96 -42.97
CA ALA A 164 -48.48 -51.87 -41.84
C ALA A 164 -48.60 -50.43 -41.31
N LYS A 165 -49.82 -49.89 -41.25
CA LYS A 165 -50.10 -48.64 -40.50
C LYS A 165 -49.89 -48.91 -39.01
N PRO A 166 -49.11 -48.10 -38.28
CA PRO A 166 -48.97 -48.25 -36.83
C PRO A 166 -50.33 -48.07 -36.16
N ASP A 167 -50.79 -49.09 -35.44
CA ASP A 167 -52.07 -49.04 -34.72
C ASP A 167 -51.93 -48.17 -33.47
N ASN A 168 -52.05 -46.85 -33.66
CA ASN A 168 -51.95 -45.85 -32.59
C ASN A 168 -53.22 -45.79 -31.71
N SER A 169 -54.14 -46.75 -31.83
CA SER A 169 -55.40 -46.82 -31.06
C SER A 169 -55.16 -46.85 -29.55
N GLU A 170 -54.18 -47.64 -29.09
CA GLU A 170 -53.81 -47.72 -27.67
C GLU A 170 -53.25 -46.41 -27.13
N ALA A 171 -52.47 -45.68 -27.95
CA ALA A 171 -51.92 -44.38 -27.58
C ALA A 171 -53.01 -43.29 -27.47
N ILE A 172 -54.05 -43.38 -28.31
CA ILE A 172 -55.22 -42.49 -28.26
C ILE A 172 -56.06 -42.79 -27.01
N ALA A 173 -56.36 -44.06 -26.73
CA ALA A 173 -57.09 -44.49 -25.52
C ALA A 173 -56.36 -44.05 -24.24
N ALA A 174 -55.04 -44.21 -24.18
CA ALA A 174 -54.23 -43.77 -23.04
C ALA A 174 -54.18 -42.23 -22.90
N ARG A 175 -54.38 -41.47 -23.99
CA ARG A 175 -54.45 -40.00 -23.94
C ARG A 175 -55.80 -39.52 -23.45
N GLU A 176 -56.88 -40.19 -23.84
CA GLU A 176 -58.23 -39.90 -23.36
C GLU A 176 -58.41 -40.25 -21.89
N ALA A 177 -57.88 -41.40 -21.44
CA ALA A 177 -57.87 -41.79 -20.03
C ALA A 177 -57.17 -40.73 -19.15
N ARG A 178 -55.98 -40.27 -19.55
CA ARG A 178 -55.26 -39.19 -18.84
C ARG A 178 -56.03 -37.87 -18.82
N LYS A 179 -56.75 -37.56 -19.89
CA LYS A 179 -57.58 -36.35 -19.98
C LYS A 179 -58.81 -36.45 -19.08
N ALA A 180 -59.39 -37.64 -18.95
CA ALA A 180 -60.51 -37.94 -18.06
C ALA A 180 -60.09 -37.88 -16.58
N GLU A 181 -58.95 -38.47 -16.22
CA GLU A 181 -58.38 -38.40 -14.86
C GLU A 181 -58.05 -36.97 -14.44
N ALA A 182 -57.45 -36.18 -15.35
CA ALA A 182 -57.15 -34.77 -15.07
C ALA A 182 -58.43 -33.94 -14.85
N ARG A 183 -59.51 -34.23 -15.59
CA ARG A 183 -60.82 -33.60 -15.39
C ARG A 183 -61.46 -34.04 -14.07
N ALA A 184 -61.40 -35.32 -13.72
CA ALA A 184 -61.89 -35.84 -12.45
C ALA A 184 -61.15 -35.20 -11.25
N ARG A 185 -59.83 -35.07 -11.35
CA ARG A 185 -59.02 -34.41 -10.31
C ARG A 185 -59.32 -32.93 -10.17
N LYS A 186 -59.57 -32.23 -11.28
CA LYS A 186 -60.00 -30.82 -11.27
C LYS A 186 -61.41 -30.66 -10.68
N ALA A 187 -62.32 -31.58 -11.00
CA ALA A 187 -63.66 -31.60 -10.42
C ALA A 187 -63.63 -31.87 -8.90
N GLN A 188 -62.76 -32.78 -8.43
CA GLN A 188 -62.54 -33.02 -6.99
C GLN A 188 -61.95 -31.79 -6.28
N GLN A 189 -61.03 -31.06 -6.92
CA GLN A 189 -60.50 -29.81 -6.36
C GLN A 189 -61.54 -28.68 -6.30
N GLN A 190 -62.51 -28.66 -7.22
CA GLN A 190 -63.60 -27.68 -7.25
C GLN A 190 -64.79 -28.08 -6.36
N ALA A 191 -64.98 -29.37 -6.08
CA ALA A 191 -66.02 -29.90 -5.21
C ALA A 191 -65.59 -30.05 -3.75
N ALA A 192 -64.32 -29.76 -3.42
CA ALA A 192 -63.89 -29.65 -2.03
C ALA A 192 -64.63 -28.48 -1.36
N PRO A 193 -65.43 -28.71 -0.31
CA PRO A 193 -66.12 -27.64 0.40
C PRO A 193 -65.08 -26.66 0.95
N VAL A 194 -65.27 -25.38 0.65
CA VAL A 194 -64.59 -24.29 1.34
C VAL A 194 -65.11 -24.33 2.77
N VAL A 195 -64.41 -25.04 3.65
CA VAL A 195 -64.50 -24.77 5.09
C VAL A 195 -64.05 -23.32 5.23
N ALA A 196 -65.00 -22.43 5.49
CA ALA A 196 -64.73 -21.05 5.83
C ALA A 196 -63.71 -21.08 6.99
N PRO A 197 -62.53 -20.46 6.87
CA PRO A 197 -61.73 -20.22 8.05
C PRO A 197 -62.58 -19.33 8.96
N ALA A 198 -62.90 -19.87 10.14
CA ALA A 198 -63.42 -19.10 11.25
C ALA A 198 -62.55 -17.85 11.42
N ALA A 199 -63.20 -16.73 11.70
CA ALA A 199 -62.56 -15.44 11.89
C ALA A 199 -61.40 -15.55 12.88
N GLU A 200 -60.16 -15.50 12.38
CA GLU A 200 -58.99 -15.23 13.20
C GLU A 200 -58.98 -13.74 13.56
N PRO A 201 -58.60 -13.39 14.80
CA PRO A 201 -58.55 -12.01 15.24
C PRO A 201 -57.50 -11.26 14.41
N VAL A 202 -57.89 -10.13 13.84
CA VAL A 202 -57.05 -9.26 13.03
C VAL A 202 -55.81 -8.88 13.84
N ASP A 203 -54.62 -9.25 13.34
CA ASP A 203 -53.33 -8.89 13.96
C ASP A 203 -53.23 -7.34 14.05
N PRO A 204 -53.09 -6.77 15.28
CA PRO A 204 -53.05 -5.33 15.52
C PRO A 204 -51.96 -4.60 14.72
N ARG A 205 -50.91 -5.29 14.26
CA ARG A 205 -49.86 -4.69 13.42
C ARG A 205 -50.33 -4.37 12.00
N LYS A 206 -51.21 -5.19 11.41
CA LYS A 206 -51.73 -4.93 10.06
C LYS A 206 -52.66 -3.71 10.04
N ALA A 207 -53.52 -3.59 11.05
CA ALA A 207 -54.37 -2.42 11.26
C ALA A 207 -53.56 -1.14 11.53
N ALA A 208 -52.44 -1.24 12.28
CA ALA A 208 -51.57 -0.10 12.56
C ALA A 208 -50.85 0.42 11.29
N VAL A 209 -50.44 -0.48 10.39
CA VAL A 209 -49.78 -0.10 9.12
C VAL A 209 -50.76 0.57 8.17
N GLU A 210 -52.01 0.09 8.09
CA GLU A 210 -53.05 0.73 7.28
C GLU A 210 -53.46 2.10 7.83
N ALA A 211 -53.54 2.24 9.16
CA ALA A 211 -53.78 3.53 9.82
C ALA A 211 -52.61 4.52 9.66
N ALA A 212 -51.37 4.04 9.52
CA ALA A 212 -50.21 4.88 9.24
C ALA A 212 -50.20 5.36 7.77
N ILE A 213 -50.59 4.49 6.83
CA ILE A 213 -50.71 4.85 5.41
C ILE A 213 -51.86 5.85 5.20
N ALA A 214 -52.97 5.71 5.93
CA ALA A 214 -54.08 6.67 5.90
C ALA A 214 -53.65 8.06 6.44
N ARG A 215 -52.88 8.11 7.53
CA ARG A 215 -52.32 9.35 8.07
C ARG A 215 -51.29 10.01 7.15
N ALA A 216 -50.48 9.22 6.45
CA ALA A 216 -49.55 9.73 5.45
C ALA A 216 -50.27 10.32 4.22
N LYS A 217 -51.38 9.71 3.80
CA LYS A 217 -52.22 10.24 2.71
C LYS A 217 -52.97 11.51 3.12
N ALA A 218 -53.47 11.60 4.35
CA ALA A 218 -54.12 12.82 4.87
C ALA A 218 -53.15 14.02 4.93
N ARG A 219 -51.91 13.82 5.41
CA ARG A 219 -50.89 14.88 5.44
C ARG A 219 -50.47 15.35 4.04
N LYS A 220 -50.48 14.45 3.06
CA LYS A 220 -50.19 14.79 1.66
C LYS A 220 -51.34 15.55 0.99
N ALA A 221 -52.58 15.33 1.44
CA ALA A 221 -53.76 16.05 0.97
C ALA A 221 -53.87 17.46 1.59
N GLU A 222 -53.54 17.63 2.87
CA GLU A 222 -53.48 18.95 3.53
C GLU A 222 -52.39 19.86 2.94
N GLN A 223 -51.26 19.30 2.50
CA GLN A 223 -50.20 20.05 1.80
C GLN A 223 -50.58 20.51 0.39
N GLN A 224 -51.72 20.08 -0.16
CA GLN A 224 -52.17 20.44 -1.51
C GLN A 224 -53.41 21.35 -1.54
N ALA A 225 -53.94 21.76 -0.38
CA ALA A 225 -55.23 22.46 -0.28
C ALA A 225 -55.18 23.84 0.42
N ALA A 226 -54.09 24.60 0.30
CA ALA A 226 -54.05 26.01 0.72
C ALA A 226 -54.01 26.95 -0.51
N PRO A 227 -54.91 27.95 -0.62
CA PRO A 227 -54.87 28.94 -1.70
C PRO A 227 -53.86 30.06 -1.42
N VAL A 228 -53.34 30.60 -2.51
CA VAL A 228 -52.30 31.62 -2.66
C VAL A 228 -52.84 33.05 -2.49
N ASP A 229 -52.14 33.88 -1.71
CA ASP A 229 -52.08 35.35 -1.90
C ASP A 229 -50.75 35.92 -1.34
N ALA A 230 -49.93 36.49 -2.25
CA ALA A 230 -48.75 37.38 -2.11
C ALA A 230 -47.55 37.03 -1.16
N PRO A 231 -46.31 37.46 -1.52
CA PRO A 231 -45.14 36.59 -1.43
C PRO A 231 -44.38 36.72 -0.10
N ALA A 232 -44.33 35.62 0.64
CA ALA A 232 -43.37 35.41 1.72
C ALA A 232 -42.61 34.11 1.46
N ALA A 233 -41.31 34.17 1.72
CA ALA A 233 -40.28 33.20 1.35
C ALA A 233 -40.62 31.74 1.72
N ASP A 234 -40.28 30.84 0.79
CA ASP A 234 -40.26 29.39 1.00
C ASP A 234 -39.44 29.01 2.25
N PRO A 235 -39.88 28.03 3.06
CA PRO A 235 -39.07 27.49 4.14
C PRO A 235 -37.95 26.64 3.50
N VAL A 236 -36.78 27.25 3.35
CA VAL A 236 -35.59 26.58 2.82
C VAL A 236 -35.18 25.46 3.77
N ASP A 237 -35.12 24.23 3.26
CA ASP A 237 -34.51 23.07 3.92
C ASP A 237 -33.18 23.51 4.57
N PRO A 238 -32.99 23.30 5.89
CA PRO A 238 -31.80 23.76 6.61
C PRO A 238 -30.48 23.29 5.99
N ARG A 239 -30.47 22.20 5.20
CA ARG A 239 -29.29 21.76 4.45
C ARG A 239 -29.03 22.59 3.20
N LYS A 240 -30.06 23.04 2.49
CA LYS A 240 -29.91 23.92 1.32
C LYS A 240 -29.45 25.32 1.74
N ALA A 241 -29.99 25.85 2.84
CA ALA A 241 -29.54 27.12 3.43
C ALA A 241 -28.08 27.06 3.92
N ALA A 242 -27.65 25.93 4.51
CA ALA A 242 -26.26 25.75 4.94
C ALA A 242 -25.27 25.67 3.76
N VAL A 243 -25.67 25.04 2.65
CA VAL A 243 -24.87 24.95 1.43
C VAL A 243 -24.77 26.30 0.73
N GLU A 244 -25.84 27.08 0.67
CA GLU A 244 -25.81 28.44 0.13
C GLU A 244 -24.97 29.40 1.00
N ALA A 245 -25.04 29.27 2.33
CA ALA A 245 -24.16 30.00 3.24
C ALA A 245 -22.69 29.61 3.09
N ALA A 246 -22.38 28.34 2.81
CA ALA A 246 -21.02 27.88 2.53
C ALA A 246 -20.48 28.42 1.19
N ILE A 247 -21.33 28.46 0.16
CA ILE A 247 -20.98 29.02 -1.15
C ILE A 247 -20.81 30.55 -1.06
N ALA A 248 -21.62 31.24 -0.27
CA ALA A 248 -21.47 32.68 -0.01
C ALA A 248 -20.15 33.00 0.73
N ARG A 249 -19.76 32.19 1.73
CA ARG A 249 -18.47 32.33 2.42
C ARG A 249 -17.28 32.03 1.51
N ALA A 250 -17.41 31.06 0.59
CA ALA A 250 -16.38 30.77 -0.41
C ALA A 250 -16.24 31.90 -1.44
N LYS A 251 -17.35 32.52 -1.87
CA LYS A 251 -17.34 33.69 -2.75
C LYS A 251 -16.79 34.94 -2.06
N ALA A 252 -17.11 35.17 -0.78
CA ALA A 252 -16.55 36.29 -0.01
C ALA A 252 -15.02 36.15 0.17
N ARG A 253 -14.53 34.94 0.48
CA ARG A 253 -13.08 34.67 0.54
C ARG A 253 -12.36 34.87 -0.79
N LYS A 254 -13.04 34.59 -1.91
CA LYS A 254 -12.51 34.82 -3.26
C LYS A 254 -12.53 36.32 -3.64
N ALA A 255 -13.48 37.09 -3.12
CA ALA A 255 -13.56 38.54 -3.31
C ALA A 255 -12.55 39.31 -2.44
N GLU A 256 -12.30 38.87 -1.20
CA GLU A 256 -11.22 39.43 -0.35
C GLU A 256 -9.83 39.15 -0.91
N GLN A 257 -9.62 37.99 -1.56
CA GLN A 257 -8.38 37.71 -2.28
C GLN A 257 -8.19 38.55 -3.57
N GLN A 258 -9.21 39.30 -4.01
CA GLN A 258 -9.16 40.16 -5.19
C GLN A 258 -9.19 41.67 -4.87
N ALA A 259 -9.25 42.05 -3.59
CA ALA A 259 -9.34 43.45 -3.16
C ALA A 259 -8.11 43.91 -2.36
N ALA A 260 -6.91 43.77 -2.95
CA ALA A 260 -5.73 44.53 -2.56
C ALA A 260 -5.28 45.38 -3.77
N PRO A 261 -4.92 46.67 -3.60
CA PRO A 261 -4.72 47.56 -4.73
C PRO A 261 -3.29 47.41 -5.29
N VAL A 262 -3.18 47.27 -6.61
CA VAL A 262 -1.99 47.66 -7.38
C VAL A 262 -2.40 48.16 -8.77
N ASP A 263 -1.73 49.24 -9.18
CA ASP A 263 -1.74 49.85 -10.51
C ASP A 263 -1.55 48.85 -11.68
N ALA A 264 -2.03 49.28 -12.85
CA ALA A 264 -2.22 48.59 -14.15
C ALA A 264 -0.94 47.98 -14.83
N PRO A 265 -1.03 47.29 -16.00
CA PRO A 265 -2.19 46.83 -16.77
C PRO A 265 -2.24 45.30 -17.05
N ALA A 266 -3.32 44.89 -17.72
CA ALA A 266 -3.84 43.54 -17.90
C ALA A 266 -2.98 42.52 -18.67
N ALA A 267 -3.06 41.27 -18.23
CA ALA A 267 -2.94 40.06 -19.05
C ALA A 267 -3.85 38.94 -18.49
N GLU A 268 -4.45 38.16 -19.38
CA GLU A 268 -5.49 37.14 -19.15
C GLU A 268 -5.13 36.04 -18.13
N PRO A 269 -6.11 35.34 -17.52
CA PRO A 269 -5.86 34.44 -16.40
C PRO A 269 -5.26 33.12 -16.88
N VAL A 270 -3.94 33.00 -16.83
CA VAL A 270 -3.24 31.74 -17.06
C VAL A 270 -3.25 30.92 -15.78
N ASP A 271 -3.70 29.66 -15.88
CA ASP A 271 -3.68 28.66 -14.81
C ASP A 271 -2.33 28.67 -14.05
N PRO A 272 -2.32 28.84 -12.72
CA PRO A 272 -1.10 28.98 -11.92
C PRO A 272 -0.10 27.82 -12.09
N ARG A 273 -0.55 26.63 -12.53
CA ARG A 273 0.36 25.52 -12.86
C ARG A 273 1.12 25.74 -14.15
N LYS A 274 0.50 26.35 -15.16
CA LYS A 274 1.14 26.64 -16.45
C LYS A 274 2.17 27.77 -16.29
N ALA A 275 1.85 28.80 -15.50
CA ALA A 275 2.78 29.87 -15.18
C ALA A 275 4.01 29.38 -14.37
N ALA A 276 3.82 28.43 -13.44
CA ALA A 276 4.91 27.83 -12.69
C ALA A 276 5.86 26.98 -13.58
N VAL A 277 5.30 26.27 -14.56
CA VAL A 277 6.08 25.46 -15.51
C VAL A 277 6.86 26.34 -16.49
N GLU A 278 6.26 27.43 -16.97
CA GLU A 278 6.94 28.41 -17.84
C GLU A 278 8.06 29.14 -17.08
N ALA A 279 7.85 29.49 -15.81
CA ALA A 279 8.88 30.06 -14.95
C ALA A 279 10.04 29.07 -14.66
N ALA A 280 9.74 27.77 -14.51
CA ALA A 280 10.77 26.74 -14.35
C ALA A 280 11.60 26.54 -15.63
N ILE A 281 10.96 26.58 -16.80
CA ILE A 281 11.63 26.49 -18.11
C ILE A 281 12.49 27.74 -18.36
N ALA A 282 12.02 28.93 -17.98
CA ALA A 282 12.79 30.16 -18.08
C ALA A 282 14.04 30.14 -17.17
N ARG A 283 13.92 29.64 -15.93
CA ARG A 283 15.06 29.48 -15.01
C ARG A 283 16.07 28.43 -15.51
N ALA A 284 15.59 27.36 -16.15
CA ALA A 284 16.47 26.36 -16.75
C ALA A 284 17.22 26.91 -17.99
N LYS A 285 16.56 27.74 -18.81
CA LYS A 285 17.19 28.42 -19.95
C LYS A 285 18.17 29.51 -19.50
N ALA A 286 17.87 30.27 -18.44
CA ALA A 286 18.77 31.26 -17.87
C ALA A 286 20.05 30.60 -17.30
N ARG A 287 19.91 29.48 -16.58
CA ARG A 287 21.07 28.71 -16.09
C ARG A 287 21.93 28.13 -17.21
N LYS A 288 21.33 27.79 -18.36
CA LYS A 288 22.06 27.31 -19.54
C LYS A 288 22.75 28.45 -20.31
N ALA A 289 22.18 29.66 -20.26
CA ALA A 289 22.77 30.86 -20.86
C ALA A 289 23.91 31.45 -20.00
N GLU A 290 23.80 31.44 -18.67
CA GLU A 290 24.90 31.81 -17.75
C GLU A 290 26.08 30.85 -17.85
N GLN A 291 25.85 29.56 -18.14
CA GLN A 291 26.92 28.60 -18.43
C GLN A 291 27.60 28.81 -19.79
N GLN A 292 27.07 29.68 -20.66
CA GLN A 292 27.60 29.95 -21.99
C GLN A 292 28.12 31.40 -22.18
N ALA A 293 28.03 32.25 -21.15
CA ALA A 293 28.48 33.64 -21.23
C ALA A 293 29.42 33.98 -20.06
N ALA A 294 30.70 33.63 -20.20
CA ALA A 294 31.79 34.29 -19.50
C ALA A 294 32.84 34.76 -20.54
N PRO A 295 33.35 36.01 -20.47
CA PRO A 295 34.29 36.53 -21.46
C PRO A 295 35.71 36.00 -21.23
N VAL A 296 36.41 35.76 -22.33
CA VAL A 296 37.81 35.32 -22.41
C VAL A 296 38.68 36.54 -22.76
N GLU A 297 39.67 36.86 -21.94
CA GLU A 297 40.95 37.42 -22.40
C GLU A 297 41.93 36.25 -22.61
N ALA A 298 42.58 36.22 -23.77
CA ALA A 298 43.46 35.16 -24.27
C ALA A 298 44.95 35.61 -24.16
N PRO A 299 45.98 34.73 -24.28
CA PRO A 299 46.13 33.80 -25.40
C PRO A 299 46.46 32.34 -25.06
N ALA A 300 45.78 31.46 -25.80
CA ALA A 300 46.23 30.19 -26.40
C ALA A 300 47.25 29.29 -25.68
N VAL A 301 46.74 28.25 -25.01
CA VAL A 301 47.17 26.85 -25.20
C VAL A 301 45.89 25.97 -25.17
N GLU A 302 45.80 24.98 -26.05
CA GLU A 302 44.60 24.18 -26.33
C GLU A 302 43.87 23.63 -25.07
N PRO A 303 42.52 23.62 -25.03
CA PRO A 303 41.79 23.22 -23.83
C PRO A 303 41.70 21.69 -23.74
N VAL A 304 42.51 21.09 -22.88
CA VAL A 304 42.28 19.72 -22.42
C VAL A 304 41.13 19.74 -21.41
N ASP A 305 40.09 18.94 -21.66
CA ASP A 305 38.92 18.77 -20.80
C ASP A 305 39.34 18.64 -19.31
N PRO A 306 38.83 19.49 -18.40
CA PRO A 306 39.22 19.50 -16.99
C PRO A 306 38.98 18.16 -16.28
N ARG A 307 38.09 17.30 -16.79
CA ARG A 307 37.94 15.92 -16.29
C ARG A 307 39.08 15.02 -16.72
N LYS A 308 39.60 15.16 -17.94
CA LYS A 308 40.74 14.37 -18.43
C LYS A 308 42.02 14.74 -17.67
N ALA A 309 42.25 16.03 -17.43
CA ALA A 309 43.38 16.50 -16.62
C ALA A 309 43.29 16.03 -15.16
N ALA A 310 42.09 16.00 -14.56
CA ALA A 310 41.90 15.48 -13.21
C ALA A 310 42.15 13.96 -13.11
N VAL A 311 41.77 13.19 -14.15
CA VAL A 311 42.01 11.75 -14.21
C VAL A 311 43.50 11.45 -14.44
N GLU A 312 44.19 12.21 -15.28
CA GLU A 312 45.64 12.08 -15.48
C GLU A 312 46.43 12.46 -14.22
N ALA A 313 46.01 13.51 -13.50
CA ALA A 313 46.58 13.87 -12.20
C ALA A 313 46.33 12.81 -11.12
N ALA A 314 45.17 12.15 -11.13
CA ALA A 314 44.86 11.05 -10.22
C ALA A 314 45.71 9.79 -10.52
N ILE A 315 45.92 9.48 -11.81
CA ILE A 315 46.78 8.38 -12.24
C ILE A 315 48.25 8.67 -11.91
N ALA A 316 48.72 9.92 -12.06
CA ALA A 316 50.06 10.33 -11.67
C ALA A 316 50.28 10.21 -10.16
N ARG A 317 49.30 10.61 -9.33
CA ARG A 317 49.36 10.44 -7.86
C ARG A 317 49.32 8.98 -7.44
N ALA A 318 48.58 8.13 -8.15
CA ALA A 318 48.55 6.69 -7.90
C ALA A 318 49.89 6.02 -8.28
N LYS A 319 50.52 6.45 -9.38
CA LYS A 319 51.85 5.97 -9.79
C LYS A 319 52.95 6.46 -8.84
N ALA A 320 52.90 7.70 -8.37
CA ALA A 320 53.83 8.23 -7.37
C ALA A 320 53.75 7.47 -6.04
N ARG A 321 52.53 7.18 -5.56
CA ARG A 321 52.33 6.35 -4.34
C ARG A 321 52.84 4.92 -4.50
N LYS A 322 52.75 4.35 -5.71
CA LYS A 322 53.27 3.01 -6.00
C LYS A 322 54.81 3.00 -6.11
N ALA A 323 55.41 4.11 -6.55
CA ALA A 323 56.87 4.28 -6.59
C ALA A 323 57.47 4.54 -5.21
N GLU A 324 56.81 5.33 -4.35
CA GLU A 324 57.22 5.54 -2.94
C GLU A 324 57.12 4.24 -2.12
N GLN A 325 56.13 3.38 -2.39
CA GLN A 325 56.03 2.06 -1.75
C GLN A 325 57.09 1.05 -2.22
N GLN A 326 57.84 1.34 -3.29
CA GLN A 326 58.91 0.48 -3.79
C GLN A 326 60.33 1.00 -3.45
N ALA A 327 60.43 2.15 -2.77
CA ALA A 327 61.71 2.77 -2.41
C ALA A 327 61.87 2.91 -0.88
N ALA A 328 61.97 1.78 -0.18
CA ALA A 328 62.54 1.72 1.16
C ALA A 328 63.38 0.44 1.30
N PRO A 329 64.61 0.50 1.87
CA PRO A 329 65.54 -0.62 1.86
C PRO A 329 65.19 -1.64 2.94
N VAL A 330 65.33 -2.93 2.62
CA VAL A 330 65.17 -4.07 3.53
C VAL A 330 66.50 -4.77 3.73
N ASP A 331 66.87 -5.00 4.99
CA ASP A 331 67.78 -6.08 5.41
C ASP A 331 66.91 -7.25 5.92
N ALA A 332 66.87 -8.33 5.13
CA ALA A 332 66.56 -9.75 5.37
C ALA A 332 65.39 -10.24 6.30
N PRO A 333 64.94 -11.50 6.18
CA PRO A 333 63.88 -11.93 5.24
C PRO A 333 62.65 -12.52 5.95
N ALA A 334 61.44 -12.28 5.43
CA ALA A 334 60.22 -12.94 5.90
C ALA A 334 59.21 -13.14 4.76
N ALA A 335 58.45 -14.23 4.88
CA ALA A 335 57.46 -14.76 3.97
C ALA A 335 56.44 -13.75 3.41
N ASP A 336 55.98 -14.01 2.18
CA ASP A 336 55.07 -13.17 1.39
C ASP A 336 53.77 -12.79 2.14
N PRO A 337 53.39 -11.50 2.18
CA PRO A 337 52.12 -11.08 2.76
C PRO A 337 51.01 -11.08 1.70
N VAL A 338 49.94 -11.86 1.94
CA VAL A 338 48.70 -11.82 1.14
C VAL A 338 47.93 -10.54 1.44
N ASP A 339 47.49 -9.83 0.40
CA ASP A 339 46.71 -8.58 0.49
C ASP A 339 45.48 -8.75 1.40
N PRO A 340 45.38 -7.99 2.51
CA PRO A 340 44.32 -8.13 3.51
C PRO A 340 42.91 -7.90 2.95
N ARG A 341 42.75 -7.20 1.83
CA ARG A 341 41.45 -7.04 1.17
C ARG A 341 41.00 -8.30 0.42
N LYS A 342 41.93 -9.02 -0.19
CA LYS A 342 41.63 -10.27 -0.89
C LYS A 342 41.21 -11.35 0.10
N ALA A 343 41.91 -11.45 1.24
CA ALA A 343 41.55 -12.36 2.33
C ALA A 343 40.16 -12.06 2.93
N ALA A 344 39.80 -10.77 3.07
CA ALA A 344 38.48 -10.36 3.55
C ALA A 344 37.35 -10.72 2.58
N VAL A 345 37.58 -10.61 1.27
CA VAL A 345 36.60 -10.98 0.24
C VAL A 345 36.42 -12.49 0.18
N GLU A 346 37.49 -13.28 0.27
CA GLU A 346 37.42 -14.74 0.32
C GLU A 346 36.67 -15.23 1.58
N ALA A 347 36.91 -14.60 2.74
CA ALA A 347 36.17 -14.89 3.96
C ALA A 347 34.67 -14.54 3.86
N ALA A 348 34.33 -13.43 3.17
CA ALA A 348 32.94 -13.06 2.94
C ALA A 348 32.21 -14.04 2.00
N ILE A 349 32.88 -14.50 0.95
CA ILE A 349 32.36 -15.51 0.02
C ILE A 349 32.16 -16.86 0.74
N ALA A 350 33.08 -17.25 1.62
CA ALA A 350 32.94 -18.47 2.42
C ALA A 350 31.72 -18.41 3.35
N ARG A 351 31.49 -17.27 4.03
CA ARG A 351 30.31 -17.07 4.89
C ARG A 351 29.00 -17.07 4.10
N ALA A 352 29.00 -16.50 2.90
CA ALA A 352 27.82 -16.52 2.02
C ALA A 352 27.50 -17.95 1.54
N LYS A 353 28.52 -18.74 1.20
CA LYS A 353 28.34 -20.16 0.82
C LYS A 353 27.85 -21.00 1.99
N ALA A 354 28.37 -20.79 3.21
CA ALA A 354 27.91 -21.49 4.41
C ALA A 354 26.42 -21.20 4.71
N ARG A 355 26.00 -19.93 4.66
CA ARG A 355 24.59 -19.55 4.83
C ARG A 355 23.67 -20.15 3.77
N LYS A 356 24.14 -20.26 2.53
CA LYS A 356 23.37 -20.89 1.45
C LYS A 356 23.24 -22.40 1.65
N ALA A 357 24.28 -23.07 2.16
CA ALA A 357 24.25 -24.48 2.51
C ALA A 357 23.29 -24.75 3.70
N GLU A 358 23.31 -23.91 4.74
CA GLU A 358 22.37 -23.99 5.87
C GLU A 358 20.91 -23.80 5.41
N GLN A 359 20.65 -22.86 4.50
CA GLN A 359 19.31 -22.66 3.93
C GLN A 359 18.84 -23.84 3.07
N GLN A 360 19.76 -24.50 2.35
CA GLN A 360 19.45 -25.69 1.57
C GLN A 360 19.20 -26.91 2.47
N ALA A 361 19.95 -27.08 3.56
CA ALA A 361 19.70 -28.10 4.57
C ALA A 361 18.34 -27.90 5.24
N ALA A 362 18.00 -26.68 5.65
CA ALA A 362 16.70 -26.35 6.24
C ALA A 362 15.53 -26.59 5.26
N GLN A 363 15.73 -26.36 3.95
CA GLN A 363 14.73 -26.69 2.92
C GLN A 363 14.59 -28.20 2.70
N GLN A 364 15.66 -28.99 2.83
CA GLN A 364 15.61 -30.45 2.77
C GLN A 364 14.93 -31.07 3.99
N ASP A 365 15.14 -30.51 5.19
CA ASP A 365 14.45 -30.93 6.42
C ASP A 365 12.95 -30.61 6.37
N LEU A 366 12.56 -29.46 5.83
CA LEU A 366 11.15 -29.11 5.62
C LEU A 366 10.49 -29.97 4.53
N ALA A 367 11.24 -30.38 3.50
CA ALA A 367 10.74 -31.27 2.44
C ALA A 367 10.58 -32.73 2.90
N SER A 368 11.49 -33.23 3.73
CA SER A 368 11.42 -34.59 4.30
C SER A 368 10.34 -34.71 5.39
N ALA A 369 10.13 -33.67 6.20
CA ALA A 369 9.00 -33.60 7.13
C ALA A 369 7.64 -33.55 6.41
N ALA A 370 7.55 -32.89 5.24
CA ALA A 370 6.31 -32.77 4.48
C ALA A 370 5.95 -34.01 3.61
N ALA A 371 6.88 -34.95 3.44
CA ALA A 371 6.67 -36.14 2.60
C ALA A 371 5.98 -37.31 3.33
N ASN A 372 5.89 -37.27 4.67
CA ASN A 372 5.36 -38.38 5.47
C ASN A 372 3.86 -38.30 5.80
N ASP A 373 3.17 -37.17 5.59
CA ASP A 373 1.80 -36.97 6.10
C ASP A 373 0.67 -36.80 5.05
N ASP A 374 0.94 -36.72 3.74
CA ASP A 374 -0.14 -36.53 2.75
C ASP A 374 0.18 -37.11 1.35
N PRO A 375 -0.59 -38.12 0.86
CA PRO A 375 -0.35 -38.76 -0.43
C PRO A 375 -0.53 -37.82 -1.64
N ARG A 376 -1.32 -36.73 -1.52
CA ARG A 376 -1.40 -35.71 -2.58
C ARG A 376 -0.14 -34.85 -2.65
N LYS A 377 0.48 -34.60 -1.52
CA LYS A 377 1.71 -33.80 -1.43
C LYS A 377 2.92 -34.59 -1.95
N ALA A 378 2.96 -35.90 -1.70
CA ALA A 378 3.93 -36.82 -2.31
C ALA A 378 3.82 -36.86 -3.85
N ALA A 379 2.60 -36.85 -4.41
CA ALA A 379 2.39 -36.81 -5.85
C ALA A 379 2.88 -35.50 -6.49
N VAL A 380 2.68 -34.36 -5.81
CA VAL A 380 3.18 -33.05 -6.27
C VAL A 380 4.71 -32.97 -6.18
N ALA A 381 5.31 -33.50 -5.12
CA ALA A 381 6.77 -33.58 -4.99
C ALA A 381 7.39 -34.46 -6.09
N ALA A 382 6.79 -35.61 -6.40
CA ALA A 382 7.21 -36.47 -7.51
C ALA A 382 7.07 -35.78 -8.88
N ALA A 383 6.05 -34.96 -9.08
CA ALA A 383 5.89 -34.18 -10.32
C ALA A 383 6.97 -33.09 -10.45
N ILE A 384 7.30 -32.39 -9.37
CA ILE A 384 8.36 -31.37 -9.34
C ILE A 384 9.73 -32.00 -9.61
N ALA A 385 10.02 -33.16 -9.02
CA ALA A 385 11.27 -33.89 -9.26
C ALA A 385 11.44 -34.30 -10.73
N ARG A 386 10.37 -34.72 -11.40
CA ARG A 386 10.39 -35.04 -12.85
C ARG A 386 10.66 -33.82 -13.71
N VAL A 387 10.13 -32.66 -13.33
CA VAL A 387 10.37 -31.39 -14.05
C VAL A 387 11.81 -30.93 -13.86
N GLN A 388 12.36 -31.06 -12.66
CA GLN A 388 13.76 -30.73 -12.39
C GLN A 388 14.73 -31.67 -13.13
N ALA A 389 14.44 -32.97 -13.18
CA ALA A 389 15.21 -33.92 -13.97
C ALA A 389 15.19 -33.58 -15.47
N ARG A 390 14.02 -33.22 -16.02
CA ARG A 390 13.90 -32.77 -17.41
C ARG A 390 14.68 -31.48 -17.70
N LYS A 391 14.69 -30.55 -16.74
CA LYS A 391 15.45 -29.30 -16.86
C LYS A 391 16.95 -29.52 -16.80
N ALA A 392 17.42 -30.43 -15.94
CA ALA A 392 18.82 -30.83 -15.87
C ALA A 392 19.27 -31.54 -17.16
N THR A 393 18.44 -32.42 -17.74
CA THR A 393 18.75 -33.04 -19.04
C THR A 393 18.73 -32.04 -20.20
N GLN A 394 17.84 -31.03 -20.16
CA GLN A 394 17.85 -29.95 -21.17
C GLN A 394 19.06 -29.03 -21.04
N GLN A 395 19.56 -28.81 -19.83
CA GLN A 395 20.78 -28.04 -19.61
C GLN A 395 22.03 -28.80 -20.07
N ALA A 396 22.08 -30.12 -19.83
CA ALA A 396 23.18 -30.97 -20.31
C ALA A 396 23.24 -31.04 -21.85
N VAL A 397 22.10 -31.02 -22.55
CA VAL A 397 22.05 -31.02 -24.03
C VAL A 397 22.40 -29.65 -24.64
N ASN A 398 22.42 -28.58 -23.84
CA ASN A 398 22.79 -27.23 -24.29
C ASN A 398 24.27 -26.88 -23.99
N GLU A 399 25.01 -27.76 -23.33
CA GLU A 399 26.43 -27.58 -22.96
C GLU A 399 27.39 -28.53 -23.70
N GLU A 400 26.87 -29.42 -24.56
CA GLU A 400 27.60 -30.04 -25.70
C GLU A 400 27.33 -29.25 -26.97
#